data_AF-A0A932JGV4-F1
#
_entry.id   AF-A0A932JGV4-F1
#
_cell.length_a   1.000
_cell.length_b   1.000
_cell.length_c   1.000
_cell.angle_alpha   90.00
_cell.angle_beta   90.00
_cell.angle_gamma   90.00
#
_symmetry.space_group_name_H-M   'P 1'
#
loop_
_entity.id
_entity.type
_entity.pdbx_description
1 polymer ?
#
loop_
_entity_poly.entity_id
_entity_poly.type
_entity_poly.pdbx_seq_one_letter_code
_entity_poly.pdbx_strand_id
1 'polypeptide(L)' 'SKDTESIDGTELPVYRGHLVNGPEPDPESRRPDPVRMLIGFLAAGEREVPCAWMTRWFRDVIFAFRIGF' A
#
# COMPACT_ATOMS: atom_id res chain seq x y z
N SER A 1 -16.20 10.60 -12.48
CA SER A 1 -15.19 11.08 -11.52
C SER A 1 -15.21 12.60 -11.58
N LYS A 2 -15.23 13.28 -10.44
CA LYS A 2 -15.06 14.73 -10.34
C LYS A 2 -13.67 14.99 -9.76
N ASP A 3 -12.98 16.04 -10.22
CA ASP A 3 -11.60 16.29 -9.81
C ASP A 3 -11.48 17.15 -8.54
N THR A 4 -12.56 17.87 -8.21
CA THR A 4 -12.67 18.73 -7.03
C THR A 4 -13.91 18.40 -6.20
N GLU A 5 -13.82 18.68 -4.90
CA GLU A 5 -14.91 18.64 -3.93
C GLU A 5 -15.03 19.97 -3.20
N SER A 6 -16.24 20.29 -2.74
CA SER A 6 -16.51 21.48 -1.95
C SER A 6 -16.56 21.11 -0.47
N ILE A 7 -15.66 21.67 0.33
CA ILE A 7 -15.59 21.49 1.78
C ILE A 7 -15.62 22.88 2.41
N ASP A 8 -16.56 23.12 3.33
CA ASP A 8 -16.74 24.41 4.04
C ASP A 8 -16.74 25.64 3.11
N GLY A 9 -17.35 25.49 1.93
CA GLY A 9 -17.45 26.55 0.92
C GLY A 9 -16.21 26.77 0.06
N THR A 10 -15.15 25.97 0.24
CA THR A 10 -13.92 26.01 -0.56
C THR A 10 -13.87 24.83 -1.54
N GLU A 11 -13.54 25.07 -2.80
CA GLU A 11 -13.23 23.99 -3.74
C GLU A 11 -11.79 23.51 -3.55
N LEU A 12 -11.63 22.20 -3.30
CA LEU A 12 -10.35 21.55 -3.11
C LEU A 12 -10.25 20.30 -3.99
N PRO A 13 -9.04 19.86 -4.39
CA PRO A 13 -8.86 18.57 -5.04
C PRO A 13 -9.39 17.43 -4.17
N VAL A 14 -10.11 16.49 -4.79
CA VAL A 14 -10.67 15.32 -4.10
C VAL A 14 -9.56 14.50 -3.44
N TYR A 15 -9.84 13.94 -2.26
CA TYR A 15 -8.95 13.01 -1.59
C TYR A 15 -8.90 11.68 -2.37
N ARG A 16 -7.71 11.29 -2.84
CA ARG A 16 -7.48 10.10 -3.67
C ARG A 16 -6.73 8.99 -2.95
N GLY A 17 -6.63 9.08 -1.63
CA GLY A 17 -5.92 8.13 -0.79
C GLY A 17 -4.52 8.61 -0.39
N HIS A 18 -4.03 8.06 0.72
CA HIS A 18 -2.77 8.46 1.36
C HIS A 18 -1.53 8.42 0.44
N LEU A 19 -1.55 7.59 -0.61
CA LEU A 19 -0.47 7.48 -1.60
C LEU A 19 -0.46 8.63 -2.63
N VAL A 20 -1.54 9.40 -2.72
CA VAL A 20 -1.68 10.50 -3.68
C VAL A 20 -1.71 11.84 -2.96
N ASN A 21 -2.61 12.04 -2.00
CA ASN A 21 -2.75 13.27 -1.23
C ASN A 21 -3.20 12.99 0.22
N GLY A 22 -3.20 14.02 1.07
CA GLY A 22 -3.60 13.95 2.48
C GLY A 22 -5.12 13.98 2.66
N PRO A 23 -5.65 13.34 3.73
CA PRO A 23 -7.07 13.41 4.05
C PRO A 23 -7.51 14.79 4.56
N GLU A 24 -6.58 15.58 5.11
CA GLU A 24 -6.87 16.90 5.65
C GLU A 24 -7.46 17.83 4.58
N PRO A 25 -8.55 18.56 4.87
CA PRO A 25 -9.24 19.41 3.91
C PRO A 25 -8.57 20.78 3.78
N ASP A 26 -7.26 20.80 3.52
CA ASP A 26 -6.49 22.01 3.28
C ASP A 26 -5.74 21.95 1.94
N PRO A 27 -5.47 23.10 1.29
CA PRO A 27 -4.88 23.13 -0.04
C PRO A 27 -3.52 22.42 -0.15
N GLU A 28 -2.69 22.49 0.90
CA GLU A 28 -1.36 21.90 0.88
C GLU A 28 -1.43 20.38 0.97
N SER A 29 -2.25 19.85 1.90
CA SER A 29 -2.50 18.42 2.02
C SER A 29 -3.17 17.83 0.77
N ARG A 30 -4.00 18.61 0.06
CA ARG A 30 -4.67 18.15 -1.16
C ARG A 30 -3.81 18.18 -2.42
N ARG A 31 -2.59 18.72 -2.38
CA ARG A 31 -1.65 18.62 -3.49
C ARG A 31 -1.17 17.18 -3.69
N PRO A 32 -1.23 16.65 -4.93
CA PRO A 32 -0.62 15.37 -5.23
C PRO A 32 0.89 15.41 -4.98
N ASP A 33 1.40 14.43 -4.22
CA ASP A 33 2.83 14.32 -3.91
C ASP A 33 3.38 12.96 -4.41
N PRO A 34 4.23 12.95 -5.44
CA PRO A 34 4.79 11.71 -5.99
C PRO A 34 5.69 10.96 -5.01
N VAL A 35 6.26 11.64 -4.00
CA VAL A 35 7.10 11.00 -2.98
C VAL A 35 6.30 10.00 -2.15
N ARG A 36 4.98 10.22 -1.98
CA ARG A 36 4.08 9.30 -1.26
C ARG A 36 4.00 7.93 -1.93
N MET A 37 4.14 7.83 -3.25
CA MET A 37 4.20 6.54 -3.93
C MET A 37 5.48 5.77 -3.57
N LEU A 38 6.62 6.46 -3.52
CA LEU A 38 7.90 5.86 -3.14
C LEU A 38 7.86 5.38 -1.68
N ILE A 39 7.36 6.22 -0.77
CA ILE A 39 7.17 5.84 0.64
C ILE A 39 6.25 4.63 0.76
N GLY A 40 5.14 4.62 0.00
CA GLY A 40 4.21 3.49 -0.04
C GLY A 40 4.86 2.18 -0.50
N PHE A 41 5.70 2.24 -1.53
CA PHE A 41 6.46 1.09 -2.01
C PHE A 41 7.43 0.55 -0.95
N LEU A 42 8.19 1.43 -0.30
CA LEU A 42 9.14 1.04 0.75
C LEU A 42 8.40 0.41 1.96
N ALA A 43 7.30 1.02 2.39
CA ALA A 43 6.49 0.52 3.51
C ALA A 43 5.81 -0.83 3.21
N ALA A 44 5.48 -1.10 1.93
CA ALA A 44 4.95 -2.39 1.52
C ALA A 44 6.02 -3.48 1.62
N GLY A 45 7.26 -3.19 1.18
CA GLY A 45 8.39 -4.10 1.28
C GLY A 45 8.77 -4.44 2.73
N GLU A 46 8.70 -3.47 3.65
CA GLU A 46 8.92 -3.71 5.09
C GLU A 46 7.90 -4.68 5.70
N ARG A 47 6.66 -4.68 5.18
CA ARG A 47 5.56 -5.49 5.69
C ARG A 47 5.37 -6.81 4.97
N GLU A 48 6.29 -7.20 4.09
CA GLU A 48 6.30 -8.55 3.52
C GLU A 48 6.60 -9.58 4.64
N VAL A 49 5.54 -9.93 5.38
CA VAL A 49 5.50 -11.15 6.18
C VAL A 49 5.69 -12.28 5.18
N PRO A 50 6.75 -13.12 5.32
CA PRO A 50 6.91 -14.28 4.47
C PRO A 50 5.60 -15.03 4.49
N CYS A 51 5.00 -15.13 3.31
CA CYS A 51 3.71 -15.74 3.19
C CYS A 51 3.83 -17.15 3.79
N ALA A 52 3.06 -17.43 4.83
CA ALA A 52 3.19 -18.69 5.58
C ALA A 52 2.95 -19.93 4.70
N TRP A 53 2.46 -19.73 3.46
CA TRP A 53 2.35 -20.76 2.44
C TRP A 53 3.71 -21.19 1.82
N MET A 54 4.72 -20.31 1.71
CA MET A 54 6.05 -20.68 1.20
C MET A 54 6.89 -21.45 2.22
N THR A 55 6.78 -21.14 3.51
CA THR A 55 7.51 -21.86 4.57
C THR A 55 6.96 -23.28 4.79
N ARG A 56 5.67 -23.52 4.52
CA ARG A 56 5.08 -24.87 4.61
C ARG A 56 5.51 -25.79 3.46
N TRP A 57 5.60 -25.29 2.23
CA TRP A 57 5.99 -26.08 1.06
C TRP A 57 7.44 -26.60 1.14
N PHE A 58 8.39 -25.77 1.59
CA PHE A 58 9.78 -26.20 1.77
C PHE A 58 9.93 -27.33 2.81
N ARG A 59 9.06 -27.33 3.83
CA ARG A 59 9.07 -28.36 4.86
C ARG A 59 8.52 -29.69 4.34
N ASP A 60 7.47 -29.64 3.51
CA ASP A 60 6.81 -30.84 2.98
C ASP A 60 7.62 -31.50 1.83
N VAL A 61 8.29 -30.72 0.97
CA VAL A 61 9.14 -31.26 -0.13
C VAL A 61 10.43 -31.92 0.39
N ILE A 62 11.08 -31.34 1.41
CA ILE A 62 12.26 -31.97 2.03
C ILE A 62 11.88 -33.23 2.81
N PHE A 63 10.69 -33.26 3.45
CA PHE A 63 10.20 -34.47 4.13
C PHE A 63 9.86 -35.59 3.14
N ALA A 64 9.27 -35.27 1.98
CA ALA A 64 8.94 -36.25 0.94
C ALA A 64 10.19 -36.97 0.38
N PHE A 65 11.36 -36.33 0.32
CA PHE A 65 12.61 -36.97 -0.09
C PHE A 65 13.35 -37.71 1.04
N ARG A 66 12.95 -37.56 2.30
CA ARG A 66 13.54 -38.27 3.45
C ARG A 66 12.84 -39.61 3.75
N ILE A 67 11.64 -39.84 3.22
CA ILE A 67 10.87 -41.07 3.41
C ILE A 67 10.69 -41.78 2.06
N GLY A 68 11.80 -42.29 1.53
CA GLY A 68 11.89 -43.47 0.64
C GLY A 68 11.02 -43.52 -0.61
N PHE A 69 11.65 -43.24 -1.76
CA PHE A 69 11.78 -44.30 -2.78
C PHE A 69 13.01 -45.15 -2.43
#